data_AF-A0ABD6F8G0-F1
#
_entry.id   AF-A0ABD6F8G0-F1
#
_cell.length_a   1.000
_cell.length_b   1.000
_cell.length_c   1.000
_cell.angle_alpha   90.00
_cell.angle_beta   90.00
_cell.angle_gamma   90.00
#
_symmetry.space_group_name_H-M   'P 1'
#
loop_
_entity.id
_entity.type
_entity.pdbx_description
1 polymer ?
#
loop_
_entity_poly.entity_id
_entity_poly.type
_entity_poly.pdbx_seq_one_letter_code
_entity_poly.pdbx_strand_id
1 'polypeptide(L)' 'MRVGVPKVGAMDPELRNSPVAEELDEESDTVRLQVPGEALCWFNGQPYAHGACVQSGSQVLMCRDGVWVDIGSADPRNP' A
#
# COMPACT_ATOMS: atom_id res chain seq x y z
N MET A 1 -9.25 -11.94 17.41
CA MET A 1 -10.09 -10.94 16.70
C MET A 1 -9.48 -10.76 15.32
N ARG A 2 -10.16 -11.11 14.22
CA ARG A 2 -9.66 -10.77 12.88
C ARG A 2 -9.83 -9.26 12.71
N VAL A 3 -8.77 -8.50 12.91
CA VAL A 3 -8.74 -7.09 12.50
C VAL A 3 -8.86 -7.11 10.98
N GLY A 4 -10.05 -6.79 10.47
CA GLY A 4 -10.29 -6.71 9.03
C GLY A 4 -9.46 -5.57 8.44
N VAL A 5 -8.95 -5.77 7.23
CA VAL A 5 -8.25 -4.71 6.49
C VAL A 5 -9.23 -3.55 6.26
N PRO A 6 -8.88 -2.30 6.64
CA PRO A 6 -9.76 -1.15 6.47
C PRO A 6 -10.07 -0.89 4.99
N LYS A 7 -11.35 -0.68 4.68
CA LYS A 7 -11.81 -0.34 3.33
C LYS A 7 -11.74 1.18 3.14
N VAL A 8 -10.89 1.63 2.23
CA VAL A 8 -10.52 3.05 2.09
C VAL A 8 -11.07 3.73 0.83
N GLY A 9 -11.79 2.98 -0.02
CA GLY A 9 -12.29 3.49 -1.30
C GLY A 9 -11.19 3.63 -2.34
N ALA A 10 -11.41 4.46 -3.36
CA ALA A 10 -10.41 4.77 -4.38
C ALA A 10 -9.51 5.93 -3.92
N MET A 11 -8.31 6.03 -4.50
CA MET A 11 -7.45 7.20 -4.31
C MET A 11 -8.06 8.42 -5.01
N ASP A 12 -8.16 9.51 -4.28
CA ASP A 12 -8.62 10.82 -4.74
C ASP A 12 -7.40 11.59 -5.31
N PRO A 13 -7.41 11.98 -6.59
CA PRO A 13 -6.27 12.66 -7.22
C PRO A 13 -5.99 14.06 -6.65
N GLU A 14 -6.93 14.68 -5.95
CA GLU A 14 -6.74 15.98 -5.30
C GLU A 14 -6.09 15.87 -3.91
N LEU A 15 -6.00 14.65 -3.36
CA LEU A 15 -5.44 14.38 -2.04
C LEU A 15 -4.03 13.80 -2.12
N ARG A 16 -3.31 13.90 -0.99
CA ARG A 16 -1.97 13.32 -0.86
C ARG A 16 -2.06 11.79 -0.85
N ASN A 17 -1.48 11.18 -1.88
CA ASN A 17 -1.37 9.74 -2.03
C ASN A 17 0.10 9.33 -2.25
N SER A 18 0.50 8.24 -1.62
CA SER A 18 1.74 7.55 -1.95
C SER A 18 1.59 6.81 -3.28
N PRO A 19 2.68 6.65 -4.04
CA PRO A 19 2.65 5.89 -5.29
C PRO A 19 2.24 4.43 -5.02
N VAL A 20 1.53 3.83 -5.98
CA VAL A 20 1.22 2.40 -6.00
C VAL A 20 2.19 1.71 -6.95
N ALA A 21 2.84 0.66 -6.48
CA ALA A 21 3.58 -0.29 -7.28
C ALA A 21 2.80 -1.60 -7.34
N GLU A 22 2.74 -2.19 -8.53
CA GLU A 22 2.36 -3.60 -8.69
C GLU A 22 3.49 -4.46 -8.10
N GLU A 23 3.24 -5.72 -7.71
CA GLU A 23 4.32 -6.60 -7.25
C GLU A 23 5.45 -6.57 -8.29
N LEU A 24 6.55 -5.91 -7.92
CA LEU A 24 7.71 -5.75 -8.78
C LEU A 24 8.19 -7.16 -9.09
N ASP A 25 8.12 -7.52 -10.37
CA ASP A 25 8.96 -8.55 -10.95
C ASP A 25 10.39 -8.35 -10.38
N GLU A 26 11.02 -9.44 -9.97
CA GLU A 26 12.17 -9.52 -9.04
C GLU A 26 13.48 -8.82 -9.49
N GLU A 27 13.43 -7.79 -10.34
CA GLU A 27 14.59 -7.24 -11.06
C GLU A 27 14.84 -5.73 -10.86
N SER A 28 14.08 -5.01 -10.01
CA SER A 28 14.33 -3.58 -9.76
C SER A 28 14.97 -3.28 -8.41
N ASP A 29 16.19 -3.77 -8.20
CA ASP A 29 17.06 -3.42 -7.07
C ASP A 29 17.84 -2.11 -7.34
N THR A 30 17.15 -1.05 -7.73
CA THR A 30 17.76 0.28 -7.91
C THR A 30 17.60 1.13 -6.63
N VAL A 31 18.54 0.90 -5.71
CA VAL A 31 19.03 1.81 -4.65
C VAL A 31 17.97 2.74 -4.04
N ARG A 32 17.24 2.24 -3.03
CA ARG A 32 16.50 3.08 -2.09
C ARG A 32 17.51 3.87 -1.23
N LEU A 33 17.78 5.12 -1.61
CA LEU A 33 18.54 6.05 -0.76
C LEU A 33 17.72 6.26 0.52
N GLN A 34 18.14 5.61 1.61
CA GLN A 34 17.46 5.62 2.90
C GLN A 34 17.38 7.05 3.43
N VAL A 35 16.21 7.67 3.32
CA VAL A 35 15.89 8.86 4.12
C VAL A 35 15.57 8.35 5.53
N PRO A 36 16.29 8.77 6.58
CA PRO A 36 16.04 8.30 7.94
C PRO A 36 14.66 8.78 8.42
N GLY A 37 13.74 7.84 8.50
CA GLY A 37 12.37 7.99 8.97
C GLY A 37 11.56 6.83 8.41
N GLU A 38 10.79 6.12 9.24
CA GLU A 38 9.87 5.07 8.75
C GLU A 38 8.99 5.67 7.66
N ALA A 39 9.23 5.29 6.41
CA ALA A 39 8.54 5.90 5.28
C ALA A 39 7.05 5.52 5.35
N LEU A 40 6.22 6.49 5.72
CA LEU A 40 4.77 6.34 5.81
C LEU A 40 4.15 6.35 4.42
N CYS A 41 3.16 5.48 4.20
CA CYS A 41 2.32 5.55 3.02
C CYS A 41 1.15 6.49 3.26
N TRP A 42 0.80 7.31 2.27
CA TRP A 42 -0.35 8.20 2.34
C TRP A 42 -1.48 7.64 1.48
N PHE A 43 -2.71 7.64 2.01
CA PHE A 43 -3.92 7.32 1.24
C PHE A 43 -4.96 8.39 1.54
N ASN A 44 -5.35 9.18 0.55
CA ASN A 44 -6.31 10.27 0.69
C ASN A 44 -5.99 11.21 1.87
N GLY A 45 -4.72 11.56 2.05
CA GLY A 45 -4.25 12.42 3.13
C GLY A 45 -4.11 11.74 4.50
N GLN A 46 -4.41 10.44 4.62
CA GLN A 46 -4.23 9.66 5.85
C GLN A 46 -2.88 8.92 5.83
N PRO A 47 -2.07 9.01 6.91
CA PRO A 47 -0.81 8.29 7.01
C PRO A 47 -0.99 6.85 7.48
N TYR A 48 -0.19 5.94 6.93
CA TYR A 48 -0.12 4.52 7.26
C TYR A 48 1.33 4.09 7.47
N ALA A 49 1.58 3.33 8.53
CA ALA A 49 2.91 2.82 8.84
C ALA A 49 3.33 1.71 7.87
N HIS A 50 4.63 1.46 7.78
CA HIS A 50 5.17 0.29 7.08
C HIS A 50 4.47 -0.99 7.58
N GLY A 51 4.08 -1.87 6.65
CA GLY A 51 3.34 -3.11 6.92
C GLY A 51 1.82 -2.95 7.11
N ALA A 52 1.29 -1.73 7.14
CA ALA A 52 -0.15 -1.52 7.18
C ALA A 52 -0.82 -1.95 5.87
N CYS A 53 -1.98 -2.60 5.96
CA CYS A 53 -2.77 -2.99 4.79
C CYS A 53 -4.05 -2.16 4.70
N VAL A 54 -4.47 -1.82 3.48
CA VAL A 54 -5.76 -1.18 3.18
C VAL A 54 -6.42 -1.89 2.00
N GLN A 55 -7.75 -1.89 1.95
CA GLN A 55 -8.51 -2.45 0.84
C GLN A 55 -9.08 -1.30 -0.01
N SER A 56 -8.61 -1.20 -1.25
CA SER A 56 -9.07 -0.26 -2.26
C SER A 56 -9.82 -1.03 -3.34
N GLY A 57 -11.15 -0.93 -3.36
CA GLY A 57 -11.99 -1.75 -4.24
C GLY A 57 -11.85 -3.25 -3.93
N SER A 58 -11.38 -4.03 -4.93
CA SER A 58 -11.10 -5.47 -4.81
C SER A 58 -9.68 -5.79 -4.34
N GLN A 59 -8.75 -4.83 -4.46
CA GLN A 59 -7.33 -5.02 -4.16
C GLN A 59 -7.01 -4.72 -2.71
N VAL A 60 -6.00 -5.40 -2.18
CA VAL A 60 -5.37 -5.11 -0.90
C VAL A 60 -3.99 -4.52 -1.16
N LEU A 61 -3.77 -3.32 -0.65
CA LEU A 61 -2.49 -2.63 -0.75
C LEU A 61 -1.77 -2.72 0.60
N MET A 62 -0.49 -3.11 0.59
CA MET A 62 0.40 -3.10 1.74
C MET A 62 1.39 -1.95 1.64
N CYS A 63 1.57 -1.20 2.71
CA CYS A 63 2.59 -0.16 2.77
C CYS A 63 3.98 -0.78 2.87
N ARG A 64 4.85 -0.53 1.89
CA ARG A 64 6.28 -0.89 1.93
C ARG A 64 7.11 0.35 1.64
N ASP A 65 7.74 0.87 2.69
CA ASP A 65 8.70 1.99 2.61
C ASP A 65 8.18 3.21 1.84
N GLY A 66 6.97 3.65 2.19
CA GLY A 66 6.31 4.83 1.60
C GLY A 66 5.63 4.59 0.25
N VAL A 67 5.65 3.34 -0.24
CA VAL A 67 5.00 2.90 -1.49
C VAL A 67 3.90 1.88 -1.15
N TRP A 68 2.75 2.01 -1.78
CA TRP A 68 1.69 1.00 -1.72
C TRP A 68 2.02 -0.15 -2.67
N VAL A 69 2.04 -1.38 -2.19
CA VAL A 69 2.24 -2.58 -3.00
C VAL A 69 0.94 -3.35 -3.07
N ASP A 70 0.42 -3.61 -4.28
CA ASP A 70 -0.72 -4.52 -4.44
C ASP A 70 -0.28 -5.94 -4.08
N ILE A 71 -0.88 -6.50 -3.02
CA ILE A 71 -0.61 -7.87 -2.54
C ILE A 71 -1.73 -8.84 -2.92
N GLY A 72 -2.58 -8.45 -3.87
CA GLY A 72 -3.66 -9.26 -4.41
C GLY A 72 -5.04 -8.89 -3.89
N SER A 73 -6.03 -9.73 -4.21
CA SER A 73 -7.43 -9.48 -3.85
C SER A 73 -7.73 -9.86 -2.40
N ALA A 74 -8.61 -9.10 -1.75
CA ALA A 74 -9.17 -9.44 -0.44
C ALA A 74 -10.13 -10.65 -0.47
N ASP A 75 -10.25 -11.33 -1.62
CA ASP A 75 -11.20 -12.40 -1.83
C ASP A 75 -10.59 -13.73 -1.36
N PRO A 76 -11.10 -14.34 -0.27
CA PRO A 76 -10.60 -15.62 0.24
C PRO A 76 -10.89 -16.80 -0.71
N ARG A 77 -11.48 -16.56 -1.89
CA ARG A 77 -11.84 -17.58 -2.89
C ARG A 77 -10.92 -17.62 -4.11
N ASN A 78 -9.89 -16.76 -4.18
CA ASN A 78 -8.89 -16.82 -5.24
C ASN A 78 -7.53 -17.25 -4.63
N PRO A 79 -7.32 -18.57 -4.41
CA PRO A 79 -6.10 -19.13 -3.85
C PRO A 79 -4.89 -19.05 -4.80
#